data_AF-A0A1F7JR36-F1
#
_entry.id   AF-A0A1F7JR36-F1
#
_cell.length_a   1.000
_cell.length_b   1.000
_cell.length_c   1.000
_cell.angle_alpha   90.00
_cell.angle_beta   90.00
_cell.angle_gamma   90.00
#
_symmetry.space_group_name_H-M   'P 1'
#
loop_
_entity.id
_entity.type
_entity.pdbx_description
1 polymer ?
#
loop_
_entity_poly.entity_id
_entity_poly.type
_entity_poly.pdbx_seq_one_letter_code
_entity_poly.pdbx_strand_id
1 'polypeptide(L)' 'MNEIINLIPSLSDLNIITFFFKAFAVLFAFIYLVFAIAVTRQTQVMLKTVTNNHSRLLMIISSLQIIFAVILIFFSITII' A
#
# COMPACT_ATOMS: atom_id res chain seq x y z
N MET A 1 -39.23 6.02 -18.24
CA MET A 1 -38.22 6.81 -17.49
C MET A 1 -38.14 6.43 -16.00
N ASN A 2 -38.72 5.30 -15.55
CA ASN A 2 -38.67 4.84 -14.15
C ASN A 2 -37.84 3.57 -13.95
N GLU A 3 -37.31 2.94 -15.00
CA GLU A 3 -36.51 1.71 -14.89
C GLU A 3 -34.99 1.95 -14.88
N ILE A 4 -34.53 3.08 -15.43
CA ILE A 4 -33.09 3.45 -15.40
C ILE A 4 -32.64 3.80 -13.97
N ILE A 5 -33.57 4.27 -13.13
CA ILE A 5 -33.30 4.65 -11.73
C ILE A 5 -33.13 3.41 -10.83
N ASN A 6 -33.63 2.23 -11.25
CA ASN A 6 -33.48 0.97 -10.52
C ASN A 6 -32.16 0.22 -10.81
N LEU A 7 -31.30 0.75 -11.69
CA LEU A 7 -29.98 0.19 -11.95
C LEU A 7 -28.90 0.71 -10.98
N ILE A 8 -29.23 1.69 -10.14
CA ILE A 8 -28.39 2.13 -9.04
C ILE A 8 -28.89 1.37 -7.81
N PRO A 9 -28.24 0.27 -7.38
CA PRO A 9 -28.64 -0.40 -6.15
C PRO A 9 -28.62 0.63 -5.03
N SER A 10 -29.64 0.61 -4.16
CA SER A 10 -29.69 1.42 -2.96
C SER A 10 -28.44 1.14 -2.13
N LEU A 11 -27.42 1.95 -2.32
CA LEU A 11 -26.22 1.94 -1.53
C LEU A 11 -26.66 2.34 -0.12
N SER A 12 -26.85 1.36 0.77
CA SER A 12 -26.92 1.67 2.19
C SER A 12 -25.67 2.48 2.55
N ASP A 13 -25.80 3.51 3.37
CA ASP A 13 -24.68 4.42 3.70
C ASP A 13 -23.43 3.65 4.18
N LEU A 14 -23.64 2.51 4.86
CA LEU A 14 -22.60 1.56 5.26
C LEU A 14 -21.80 0.98 4.07
N ASN A 15 -22.44 0.64 2.96
CA ASN A 15 -21.77 0.06 1.81
C ASN A 15 -20.89 1.08 1.07
N ILE A 16 -21.34 2.33 0.94
CA ILE A 16 -20.52 3.40 0.34
C ILE A 16 -19.24 3.63 1.14
N ILE A 17 -19.37 3.71 2.46
CA ILE A 17 -18.23 3.96 3.35
C ILE A 17 -17.21 2.81 3.24
N THR A 18 -17.67 1.56 3.25
CA THR A 18 -16.78 0.39 3.08
C THR A 18 -16.07 0.39 1.72
N PHE A 19 -16.78 0.71 0.63
CA PHE A 19 -16.18 0.81 -0.70
C PHE A 19 -15.13 1.93 -0.78
N PHE A 20 -15.41 3.08 -0.16
CA PHE A 20 -14.46 4.19 -0.08
C PHE A 20 -13.18 3.79 0.66
N PHE A 21 -13.31 3.19 1.85
CA PHE A 21 -12.16 2.72 2.62
C PHE A 21 -11.35 1.66 1.87
N LYS A 22 -12.02 0.76 1.14
CA LYS A 22 -11.34 -0.24 0.32
C LYS A 22 -10.51 0.40 -0.78
N ALA A 23 -11.10 1.31 -1.56
CA ALA A 23 -10.39 2.01 -2.63
C ALA A 23 -9.21 2.82 -2.08
N PHE A 24 -9.42 3.49 -0.94
CA PHE A 24 -8.37 4.26 -0.26
C PHE A 24 -7.25 3.36 0.27
N ALA A 25 -7.57 2.22 0.87
CA ALA A 25 -6.58 1.26 1.37
C ALA A 25 -5.72 0.70 0.25
N VAL A 26 -6.33 0.33 -0.89
CA VAL A 26 -5.60 -0.15 -2.08
C VAL A 26 -4.67 0.95 -2.59
N LEU A 27 -5.17 2.18 -2.77
CA LEU A 27 -4.34 3.31 -3.21
C LEU A 27 -3.16 3.55 -2.24
N PHE A 28 -3.44 3.57 -0.94
CA PHE A 28 -2.43 3.77 0.09
C PHE A 28 -1.37 2.66 0.08
N ALA A 29 -1.76 1.40 -0.08
CA ALA A 29 -0.83 0.28 -0.17
C ALA A 29 0.10 0.38 -1.39
N PHE A 30 -0.44 0.81 -2.55
CA PHE A 30 0.37 1.07 -3.74
C PHE A 30 1.36 2.22 -3.54
N ILE A 31 0.92 3.34 -2.93
CA ILE A 31 1.80 4.46 -2.61
C ILE A 31 2.89 4.02 -1.64
N TYR A 32 2.54 3.23 -0.62
CA TYR A 32 3.49 2.69 0.35
C TYR A 32 4.53 1.76 -0.30
N LEU A 33 4.15 0.96 -1.30
CA LEU A 33 5.09 0.15 -2.07
C LEU A 33 6.12 1.01 -2.82
N VAL A 34 5.66 2.05 -3.51
CA VAL A 34 6.56 2.98 -4.21
C VAL A 34 7.51 3.66 -3.22
N PHE A 35 6.99 4.07 -2.07
CA PHE A 35 7.79 4.62 -0.98
C PHE A 35 8.86 3.62 -0.48
N ALA A 36 8.47 2.38 -0.19
CA ALA A 36 9.39 1.35 0.29
C ALA A 36 10.52 1.05 -0.72
N ILE A 37 10.20 1.03 -2.02
CA ILE A 37 11.19 0.88 -3.09
C ILE A 37 12.17 2.07 -3.09
N ALA A 38 11.64 3.29 -3.01
CA ALA A 38 12.46 4.51 -3.01
C ALA A 38 13.41 4.55 -1.80
N VAL A 39 12.91 4.26 -0.59
CA VAL A 39 13.71 4.20 0.64
C VAL A 39 14.76 3.10 0.57
N THR A 40 14.44 1.94 0.00
CA THR A 40 15.41 0.86 -0.18
C THR A 40 16.54 1.29 -1.12
N ARG A 41 16.21 1.96 -2.23
CA ARG A 41 17.22 2.49 -3.15
C ARG A 41 18.08 3.57 -2.50
N GLN A 42 17.48 4.47 -1.72
CA GLN A 42 18.23 5.49 -0.95
C GLN A 42 19.17 4.84 0.07
N THR A 43 18.70 3.80 0.78
CA THR A 43 19.51 3.02 1.71
C THR A 43 20.70 2.38 1.02
N GLN A 44 20.51 1.77 -0.15
CA GLN A 44 21.60 1.18 -0.93
C GLN A 44 22.64 2.22 -1.38
N VAL A 45 22.20 3.41 -1.79
CA VAL A 45 23.12 4.51 -2.16
C VAL A 45 23.89 5.01 -0.93
N MET A 46 23.22 5.19 0.20
CA MET A 46 23.85 5.60 1.47
C MET A 46 24.92 4.59 1.93
N LEU A 47 24.63 3.29 1.82
CA LEU A 47 25.58 2.25 2.24
C LEU A 47 26.81 2.14 1.34
N LYS A 48 26.77 2.72 0.13
CA LYS A 48 27.95 2.84 -0.74
C LYS A 48 28.88 3.99 -0.36
N THR A 49 28.36 5.02 0.31
CA THR A 49 29.11 6.23 0.64
C THR A 49 29.51 6.31 2.11
N VAL A 50 28.71 5.71 2.99
CA VAL A 50 28.93 5.73 4.44
C VAL A 50 29.29 4.34 4.95
N THR A 51 30.52 4.19 5.42
CA THR A 51 30.97 2.99 6.14
C THR A 51 30.28 2.94 7.50
N ASN A 52 29.33 2.02 7.65
CA ASN A 52 28.60 1.81 8.90
C ASN A 52 28.63 0.31 9.26
N ASN A 53 28.97 -0.02 10.52
CA ASN A 53 28.97 -1.38 11.05
C ASN A 53 27.59 -2.06 10.97
N HIS A 54 26.51 -1.28 10.84
CA HIS A 54 25.13 -1.77 10.75
C HIS A 54 24.59 -1.84 9.31
N SER A 55 25.45 -1.73 8.30
CA SER A 55 25.04 -1.74 6.88
C SER A 55 24.13 -2.90 6.50
N ARG A 56 24.44 -4.10 7.00
CA ARG A 56 23.66 -5.31 6.77
C ARG A 56 22.25 -5.23 7.36
N LEU A 57 22.13 -4.70 8.57
CA LEU A 57 20.85 -4.57 9.28
C LEU A 57 19.95 -3.54 8.60
N LEU A 58 20.51 -2.39 8.17
CA LEU A 58 19.78 -1.38 7.41
C LEU A 58 19.26 -1.91 6.06
N MET A 59 20.06 -2.74 5.38
CA MET A 59 19.66 -3.36 4.12
C MET A 59 18.55 -4.42 4.31
N ILE A 60 18.59 -5.19 5.40
CA ILE A 60 17.53 -6.14 5.77
C ILE A 60 16.23 -5.39 6.08
N ILE A 61 16.28 -4.36 6.93
CA ILE A 61 15.09 -3.60 7.32
C ILE A 61 14.43 -2.95 6.10
N SER A 62 15.21 -2.30 5.24
CA SER A 62 14.67 -1.67 4.02
C SER A 62 14.05 -2.68 3.07
N SER A 63 14.69 -3.84 2.87
CA SER A 63 14.12 -4.94 2.06
C SER A 63 12.82 -5.50 2.65
N LEU A 64 12.73 -5.57 3.99
CA LEU A 64 11.53 -6.03 4.70
C LEU A 64 10.34 -5.08 4.47
N GLN A 65 10.58 -3.76 4.33
CA GLN A 65 9.50 -2.82 4.03
C GLN A 65 8.81 -3.12 2.70
N ILE A 66 9.55 -3.59 1.69
CA ILE A 66 8.96 -4.01 0.41
C ILE A 66 8.06 -5.24 0.62
N ILE A 67 8.50 -6.21 1.41
CA ILE A 67 7.70 -7.39 1.75
C ILE A 67 6.41 -6.97 2.46
N PHE A 68 6.50 -6.08 3.46
CA PHE A 68 5.32 -5.55 4.14
C PHE A 68 4.39 -4.80 3.21
N ALA A 69 4.91 -4.02 2.25
CA ALA A 69 4.08 -3.34 1.27
C ALA A 69 3.30 -4.32 0.38
N VAL A 70 3.93 -5.40 -0.07
CA VAL A 70 3.25 -6.46 -0.85
C VAL A 70 2.16 -7.14 -0.02
N ILE A 71 2.44 -7.44 1.25
CA ILE A 71 1.46 -7.99 2.18
C ILE A 71 0.28 -7.01 2.33
N LEU A 72 0.55 -5.71 2.49
CA LEU A 72 -0.47 -4.67 2.63
C LEU A 72 -1.37 -4.57 1.40
N ILE A 73 -0.81 -4.70 0.19
CA ILE A 73 -1.59 -4.76 -1.05
C ILE A 73 -2.52 -5.97 -1.04
N PHE A 74 -2.01 -7.15 -0.68
CA PHE A 74 -2.82 -8.36 -0.60
C PHE A 74 -3.98 -8.18 0.39
N PHE A 75 -3.69 -7.69 1.61
CA PHE A 75 -4.72 -7.41 2.60
C PHE A 75 -5.75 -6.38 2.12
N SER A 76 -5.30 -5.31 1.46
CA SER A 76 -6.18 -4.25 0.96
C SER A 76 -7.17 -4.74 -0.08
N ILE A 77 -6.79 -5.74 -0.88
CA ILE A 77 -7.69 -6.38 -1.86
C ILE A 77 -8.72 -7.27 -1.14
N THR A 78 -8.28 -7.99 -0.11
CA THR A 78 -9.13 -8.92 0.67
C THR A 78 -10.06 -8.24 1.65
N ILE A 79 -9.83 -6.97 1.99
CA ILE A 79 -10.74 -6.19 2.85
C ILE A 79 -12.13 -6.12 2.17
N ILE A 80 -13.08 -6.83 2.78
CA ILE A 80 -14.53 -6.88 2.54
C ILE A 80 -15.17 -7.24 3.88
#